data_AF-A0A482V7I5-F1
#
_entry.id   AF-A0A482V7I5-F1
#
_cell.length_a   1.000
_cell.length_b   1.000
_cell.length_c   1.000
_cell.angle_alpha   90.00
_cell.angle_beta   90.00
_cell.angle_gamma   90.00
#
_symmetry.space_group_name_H-M   'P 1'
#
loop_
_entity.id
_entity.type
_entity.pdbx_description
1 polymer ?
#
loop_
_entity_poly.entity_id
_entity_poly.type
_entity_poly.pdbx_seq_one_letter_code
_entity_poly.pdbx_strand_id
1 'polypeptide(L)'
;MSAPLFACSRCFSRHPFEDLSAGQQLCKECRGAFPVVKCTYCRSEFQQTSKGSTSTICKKCEQNVKAYGKPTACEYCNIIAAFIGNKCQRCTNSEIKYGPPVNCEQCKQKCAFDRHDDDKKRALAKTKQGDAERRAHMKMSQLHKSKHKEG
;
A
#
# COMPACT_ATOMS: atom_id res chain seq x y z
N MET A 1 20.01 19.77 16.21
CA MET A 1 19.43 20.10 14.89
C MET A 1 17.95 19.75 14.93
N SER A 2 17.05 20.66 14.57
CA SER A 2 15.61 20.36 14.52
C SER A 2 15.31 19.50 13.29
N ALA A 3 14.60 18.39 13.47
CA ALA A 3 14.24 17.49 12.37
C ALA A 3 13.19 18.14 11.45
N PRO A 4 13.25 17.92 10.12
CA PRO A 4 12.26 18.48 9.20
C PRO A 4 10.87 17.90 9.44
N LEU A 5 9.85 18.77 9.46
CA LEU A 5 8.45 18.39 9.61
C LEU A 5 7.70 18.43 8.26
N PHE A 6 6.82 17.46 8.05
CA PHE A 6 6.03 17.26 6.84
C PHE A 6 4.54 17.45 7.13
N ALA A 7 3.79 17.98 6.16
CA ALA A 7 2.37 18.24 6.34
C ALA A 7 1.54 16.96 6.14
N CYS A 8 0.60 16.72 7.05
CA CYS A 8 -0.43 15.71 6.84
C CYS A 8 -1.30 16.09 5.63
N SER A 9 -1.51 15.18 4.69
CA SER A 9 -2.32 15.43 3.49
C SER A 9 -3.82 15.67 3.75
N ARG A 10 -4.29 15.50 5.00
CA ARG A 10 -5.70 15.68 5.38
C ARG A 10 -5.97 16.88 6.28
N CYS A 11 -5.19 17.04 7.35
CA CYS A 11 -5.37 18.12 8.33
C CYS A 11 -4.28 19.19 8.23
N PHE A 12 -3.30 19.04 7.34
CA PHE A 12 -2.19 19.99 7.09
C PHE A 12 -1.29 20.31 8.29
N SER A 13 -1.57 19.75 9.47
CA SER A 13 -0.67 19.80 10.63
C SER A 13 0.68 19.17 10.30
N ARG A 14 1.75 19.69 10.92
CA ARG A 14 3.13 19.28 10.67
C ARG A 14 3.54 18.16 11.62
N HIS A 15 4.09 17.08 11.07
CA HIS A 15 4.53 15.88 11.79
C HIS A 15 5.92 15.45 11.31
N PRO A 16 6.73 14.77 12.14
CA PRO A 16 7.90 14.05 11.67
C PRO A 16 7.53 13.05 10.56
N PHE A 17 8.46 12.77 9.64
CA PHE A 17 8.20 11.83 8.54
C PHE A 17 7.75 10.45 9.03
N GLU A 18 8.33 9.97 10.13
CA GLU A 18 8.05 8.66 10.73
C GLU A 18 6.63 8.54 11.30
N ASP A 19 6.01 9.67 11.63
CA ASP A 19 4.64 9.74 12.15
C ASP A 19 3.58 9.80 11.05
N LEU A 20 3.99 9.94 9.79
CA LEU A 20 3.10 9.94 8.63
C LEU A 20 2.99 8.56 7.99
N SER A 21 1.82 8.29 7.40
CA SER A 21 1.59 7.04 6.68
C SER A 21 2.43 6.93 5.41
N ALA A 22 3.05 5.77 5.18
CA ALA A 22 3.73 5.47 3.94
C ALA A 22 2.72 5.49 2.77
N GLY A 23 2.88 6.43 1.84
CA GLY A 23 2.09 6.55 0.61
C GLY A 23 1.05 7.67 0.61
N GLN A 24 0.31 7.90 1.70
CA GLN A 24 -0.72 8.95 1.77
C GLN A 24 -0.35 10.13 2.69
N GLN A 25 0.77 10.07 3.40
CA GLN A 25 1.23 11.11 4.33
C GLN A 25 0.14 11.54 5.33
N LEU A 26 -0.50 10.57 5.98
CA LEU A 26 -1.51 10.82 7.01
C LEU A 26 -0.93 10.67 8.41
N CYS A 27 -1.16 11.66 9.28
CA CYS A 27 -0.80 11.56 10.70
C CYS A 27 -1.56 10.42 11.40
N LYS A 28 -1.08 10.02 12.57
CA LYS A 28 -1.66 8.92 13.37
C LYS A 28 -3.17 9.12 13.65
N GLU A 29 -3.57 10.34 13.98
CA GLU A 29 -4.97 10.69 14.22
C GLU A 29 -5.83 10.52 12.96
N CYS A 30 -5.38 11.06 11.83
CA CYS A 30 -6.10 10.94 10.57
C CYS A 30 -6.17 9.49 10.06
N ARG A 31 -5.18 8.66 10.40
CA ARG A 31 -5.21 7.22 10.12
C ARG A 31 -6.25 6.49 10.97
N GLY A 32 -6.29 6.77 12.28
CA GLY A 32 -7.24 6.14 13.20
C GLY A 32 -8.69 6.56 12.99
N ALA A 33 -8.92 7.70 12.33
CA ALA A 33 -10.25 8.22 12.06
C ALA A 33 -11.05 7.44 10.99
N PHE A 34 -10.39 6.58 10.21
CA PHE A 34 -10.98 5.89 9.06
C PHE A 34 -10.48 4.45 8.94
N PRO A 35 -11.17 3.57 8.19
CA PRO A 35 -10.67 2.24 7.87
C PRO A 35 -9.69 2.25 6.69
N VAL A 36 -8.74 1.31 6.71
CA VAL A 36 -7.93 0.94 5.54
C VAL A 36 -8.72 -0.10 4.73
N VAL A 37 -8.89 0.17 3.44
CA VAL A 37 -9.64 -0.71 2.52
C VAL A 37 -8.82 -1.03 1.28
N LYS A 38 -9.20 -2.07 0.54
CA LYS A 38 -8.54 -2.47 -0.72
C LYS A 38 -9.29 -1.88 -1.91
N CYS A 39 -8.53 -1.34 -2.86
CA CYS A 39 -9.08 -0.82 -4.11
C CYS A 39 -9.69 -1.95 -4.96
N THR A 40 -10.93 -1.80 -5.43
CA THR A 40 -11.59 -2.79 -6.29
C THR A 40 -10.83 -3.03 -7.60
N TYR A 41 -10.22 -1.98 -8.16
CA TYR A 41 -9.47 -2.09 -9.41
C TYR A 41 -8.02 -2.53 -9.17
N CYS A 42 -7.18 -1.72 -8.53
CA CYS A 42 -5.75 -2.05 -8.41
C CYS A 42 -5.39 -2.98 -7.24
N ARG A 43 -6.35 -3.32 -6.37
CA ARG A 43 -6.16 -4.11 -5.14
C ARG A 43 -5.18 -3.53 -4.11
N SER A 44 -4.66 -2.33 -4.34
CA SER A 44 -3.83 -1.60 -3.38
C SER A 44 -4.66 -1.20 -2.16
N GLU A 45 -4.04 -1.29 -0.98
CA GLU A 45 -4.63 -0.80 0.26
C GLU A 45 -4.52 0.73 0.32
N PHE A 46 -5.57 1.38 0.81
CA PHE A 46 -5.59 2.81 1.02
C PHE A 46 -6.50 3.18 2.20
N GLN A 47 -6.15 4.26 2.89
CA GLN A 47 -6.96 4.85 3.94
C GLN A 47 -8.11 5.63 3.30
N GLN A 48 -9.35 5.37 3.72
CA GLN A 48 -10.48 6.25 3.37
C GLN A 48 -10.31 7.62 4.04
N THR A 49 -10.87 8.68 3.43
CA THR A 49 -10.68 10.06 3.90
C THR A 49 -11.99 10.81 4.20
N SER A 50 -13.12 10.15 4.01
CA SER A 50 -14.46 10.73 4.10
C SER A 50 -15.36 9.84 4.95
N LYS A 51 -15.97 10.42 5.99
CA LYS A 51 -16.89 9.70 6.88
C LYS A 51 -18.14 9.36 6.07
N GLY A 52 -18.47 8.08 5.95
CA GLY A 52 -19.62 7.60 5.18
C GLY A 52 -19.35 7.28 3.70
N SER A 53 -18.12 7.46 3.20
CA SER A 53 -17.81 6.99 1.84
C SER A 53 -17.64 5.47 1.84
N THR A 54 -18.54 4.77 1.15
CA THR A 54 -18.40 3.34 0.84
C THR A 54 -17.48 3.10 -0.37
N SER A 55 -16.78 4.14 -0.86
CA SER A 55 -15.91 4.00 -2.01
C SER A 55 -14.78 3.02 -1.71
N THR A 56 -14.79 1.93 -2.46
CA THR A 56 -13.75 0.91 -2.49
C THR A 56 -12.77 1.20 -3.63
N ILE A 57 -12.76 2.40 -4.20
CA ILE A 57 -11.87 2.77 -5.31
C ILE A 57 -10.87 3.83 -4.81
N CYS A 58 -9.57 3.59 -5.01
CA CYS A 58 -8.55 4.57 -4.63
C CYS A 58 -8.57 5.79 -5.55
N LYS A 59 -8.11 6.95 -5.07
CA LYS A 59 -8.09 8.22 -5.82
C LYS A 59 -7.46 8.09 -7.21
N LYS A 60 -6.37 7.33 -7.33
CA LYS A 60 -5.69 7.09 -8.62
C LYS A 60 -6.59 6.36 -9.62
N CYS A 61 -7.25 5.29 -9.18
CA CYS A 61 -8.17 4.56 -10.04
C CYS A 61 -9.43 5.39 -10.34
N GLU A 62 -9.92 6.20 -9.41
CA GLU A 62 -11.04 7.10 -9.67
C GLU A 62 -10.71 8.12 -10.76
N GLN A 63 -9.52 8.73 -10.72
CA GLN A 63 -9.03 9.63 -11.77
C GLN A 63 -8.94 8.92 -13.12
N ASN A 64 -8.41 7.69 -13.15
CA ASN A 64 -8.33 6.92 -14.38
C ASN A 64 -9.71 6.55 -14.93
N VAL A 65 -10.69 6.23 -14.08
CA VAL A 65 -12.08 6.01 -14.52
C VAL A 65 -12.66 7.28 -15.14
N LYS A 66 -12.41 8.43 -14.53
CA LYS A 66 -12.88 9.72 -15.06
C LYS A 66 -12.23 10.07 -16.41
N ALA A 67 -10.96 9.73 -16.60
CA ALA A 67 -10.21 10.05 -17.81
C ALA A 67 -10.41 9.04 -18.96
N TYR A 68 -10.48 7.73 -18.65
CA TYR A 68 -10.43 6.65 -19.64
C TYR A 68 -11.65 5.72 -19.60
N GLY A 69 -12.54 5.89 -18.61
CA GLY A 69 -13.68 5.02 -18.42
C GLY A 69 -13.36 3.72 -17.66
N LYS A 70 -14.25 2.73 -17.80
CA LYS A 70 -14.14 1.45 -17.10
C LYS A 70 -12.96 0.64 -17.63
N PRO A 71 -12.05 0.14 -16.77
CA PRO A 71 -10.89 -0.62 -17.22
C PRO A 71 -11.27 -2.03 -17.70
N THR A 72 -10.40 -2.62 -18.51
CA THR A 72 -10.46 -4.02 -18.92
C THR A 72 -9.56 -4.91 -18.05
N ALA A 73 -9.66 -6.23 -18.23
CA ALA A 73 -8.80 -7.19 -17.57
C ALA A 73 -7.38 -7.12 -18.12
N CYS A 74 -6.39 -7.09 -17.23
CA CYS A 74 -4.99 -7.11 -17.61
C CYS A 74 -4.58 -8.48 -18.17
N GLU A 75 -3.92 -8.50 -19.32
CA GLU A 75 -3.44 -9.75 -19.97
C GLU A 75 -2.48 -10.59 -19.12
N TYR A 76 -1.75 -9.96 -18.18
CA TYR A 76 -0.76 -10.65 -17.33
C TYR A 76 -1.35 -11.12 -16.01
N CYS A 77 -2.01 -10.23 -15.26
CA CYS A 77 -2.48 -10.52 -13.90
C CYS A 77 -3.99 -10.75 -13.78
N ASN A 78 -4.75 -10.62 -14.87
CA ASN A 78 -6.21 -10.72 -14.92
C ASN A 78 -6.97 -9.75 -14.00
N ILE A 79 -6.28 -8.79 -13.39
CA ILE A 79 -6.91 -7.74 -12.59
C ILE A 79 -7.57 -6.75 -13.55
N ILE A 80 -8.84 -6.39 -13.28
CA ILE A 80 -9.61 -5.40 -14.03
C ILE A 80 -9.08 -4.00 -13.71
N ALA A 81 -7.93 -3.64 -14.28
CA ALA A 81 -7.22 -2.39 -14.03
C ALA A 81 -6.39 -1.93 -15.24
N ALA A 82 -6.64 -2.49 -16.43
CA ALA A 82 -6.10 -1.98 -17.68
C ALA A 82 -6.96 -0.80 -18.15
N PHE A 83 -6.58 0.41 -17.73
CA PHE A 83 -7.26 1.64 -18.12
C PHE A 83 -6.86 2.13 -19.51
N ILE A 84 -5.66 1.76 -19.97
CA ILE A 84 -5.11 2.12 -21.27
C ILE A 84 -4.52 0.83 -21.86
N GLY A 85 -5.00 0.43 -23.05
CA GLY A 85 -4.58 -0.81 -23.69
C GLY A 85 -5.06 -2.06 -22.95
N ASN A 86 -4.22 -3.09 -22.91
CA ASN A 86 -4.52 -4.43 -22.38
C ASN A 86 -3.75 -4.77 -21.08
N LYS A 87 -2.91 -3.87 -20.58
CA LYS A 87 -2.08 -4.09 -19.37
C LYS A 87 -2.44 -3.10 -18.27
N CYS A 88 -2.49 -3.58 -17.03
CA CYS A 88 -2.58 -2.68 -15.89
C CYS A 88 -1.25 -1.96 -15.69
N GLN A 89 -1.29 -0.77 -15.11
CA GLN A 89 -0.10 0.07 -14.96
C GLN A 89 1.01 -0.59 -14.12
N ARG A 90 0.67 -1.47 -13.18
CA ARG A 90 1.66 -2.25 -12.41
C ARG A 90 2.44 -3.20 -13.32
N CYS A 91 1.74 -3.93 -14.19
CA CYS A 91 2.35 -4.86 -15.13
C CYS A 91 3.18 -4.11 -16.17
N THR A 92 2.66 -3.02 -16.75
CA THR A 92 3.41 -2.17 -17.69
C THR A 92 4.72 -1.64 -17.08
N ASN A 93 4.66 -1.07 -15.86
CA ASN A 93 5.84 -0.53 -15.21
C ASN A 93 6.86 -1.63 -14.84
N SER A 94 6.37 -2.80 -14.45
CA SER A 94 7.25 -3.93 -14.11
C SER A 94 7.91 -4.48 -15.37
N GLU A 95 7.20 -4.54 -16.49
CA GLU A 95 7.74 -4.99 -17.75
C GLU A 95 8.81 -4.05 -18.31
N ILE A 96 8.59 -2.73 -18.23
CA ILE A 96 9.59 -1.72 -18.59
C ILE A 96 10.85 -1.88 -17.74
N LYS A 97 10.71 -2.18 -16.44
CA LYS A 97 11.84 -2.21 -15.50
C LYS A 97 12.58 -3.55 -15.50
N TYR A 98 11.86 -4.65 -15.61
CA TYR A 98 12.37 -6.00 -15.34
C TYR A 98 12.29 -6.92 -16.56
N GLY A 99 11.70 -6.46 -17.66
CA GLY A 99 11.48 -7.28 -18.85
C GLY A 99 10.19 -8.10 -18.80
N PRO A 100 10.01 -9.06 -19.71
CA PRO A 100 8.76 -9.80 -19.88
C PRO A 100 8.35 -10.54 -18.59
N PRO A 101 7.04 -10.73 -18.36
CA PRO A 101 6.56 -11.45 -17.19
C PRO A 101 6.94 -12.93 -17.27
N VAL A 102 7.24 -13.52 -16.11
CA VAL A 102 7.44 -14.95 -15.91
C VAL A 102 6.24 -15.55 -15.16
N ASN A 103 6.08 -16.87 -15.27
CA ASN A 103 5.11 -17.61 -14.48
C ASN A 103 5.57 -17.67 -13.01
N CYS A 104 4.72 -17.26 -12.08
CA CYS A 104 5.00 -17.43 -10.66
C CYS A 104 4.98 -18.91 -10.27
N GLU A 105 6.03 -19.42 -9.60
CA GLU A 105 6.06 -20.82 -9.19
C GLU A 105 5.00 -21.18 -8.14
N GLN A 106 4.65 -20.23 -7.26
CA GLN A 106 3.71 -20.45 -6.16
C GLN A 106 2.24 -20.29 -6.57
N CYS A 107 1.90 -19.18 -7.24
CA CYS A 107 0.51 -18.88 -7.60
C CYS A 107 0.17 -19.13 -9.08
N LYS A 108 1.15 -19.59 -9.88
CA LYS A 108 1.03 -19.94 -11.31
C LYS A 108 0.60 -18.81 -12.27
N GLN A 109 0.41 -17.60 -11.78
CA GLN A 109 0.04 -16.44 -12.60
C GLN A 109 1.19 -15.96 -13.48
N LYS A 110 0.88 -15.55 -14.72
CA LYS A 110 1.81 -14.92 -15.69
C LYS A 110 2.00 -13.42 -15.42
N CYS A 111 2.31 -13.06 -14.18
CA CYS A 111 2.55 -11.67 -13.78
C CYS A 111 3.67 -11.53 -12.75
N ALA A 112 4.52 -12.55 -12.59
CA ALA A 112 5.76 -12.41 -11.86
C ALA A 112 6.81 -11.75 -12.76
N PHE A 113 7.77 -11.05 -12.16
CA PHE A 113 8.84 -10.38 -12.88
C PHE A 113 10.13 -10.68 -12.13
N ASP A 114 11.19 -11.06 -12.84
CA ASP A 114 12.47 -11.36 -12.23
C ASP A 114 13.12 -10.07 -11.72
N ARG A 115 13.19 -9.95 -10.40
CA ARG A 115 13.92 -8.89 -9.75
C ARG A 115 15.32 -9.46 -9.51
N HIS A 116 16.25 -9.18 -10.43
CA HIS A 116 17.67 -9.53 -10.29
C HIS A 116 18.16 -9.32 -8.85
N ASP A 117 19.07 -10.19 -8.38
CA ASP A 117 19.39 -10.44 -6.98
C ASP A 117 19.72 -9.22 -6.10
N ASP A 118 20.16 -8.09 -6.67
CA ASP A 118 20.36 -6.83 -5.95
C ASP A 118 19.07 -6.27 -5.30
N ASP A 119 17.90 -6.51 -5.90
CA ASP A 119 16.59 -6.09 -5.36
C ASP A 119 16.03 -7.08 -4.31
N LYS A 120 16.45 -8.37 -4.35
CA LYS A 120 16.01 -9.42 -3.39
C LYS A 120 16.43 -9.13 -1.96
N LYS A 121 17.67 -8.65 -1.76
CA LYS A 121 18.18 -8.27 -0.43
C LYS A 121 17.35 -7.17 0.23
N ARG A 122 16.87 -6.19 -0.54
CA ARG A 122 16.03 -5.08 -0.02
C ARG A 122 14.59 -5.52 0.31
N ALA A 123 14.01 -6.42 -0.48
CA ALA A 123 12.64 -6.90 -0.25
C ALA A 123 12.53 -7.74 1.04
N LEU A 124 13.49 -8.64 1.28
CA LEU A 124 13.57 -9.46 2.49
C LEU A 124 13.88 -8.63 3.75
N ALA A 125 14.66 -7.55 3.62
CA ALA A 125 14.93 -6.66 4.75
C ALA A 125 13.66 -5.94 5.22
N LYS A 126 12.79 -5.50 4.31
CA LYS A 126 11.54 -4.80 4.62
C LYS A 126 10.52 -5.68 5.35
N THR A 127 10.37 -6.94 4.94
CA THR A 127 9.49 -7.89 5.66
C THR A 127 10.04 -8.19 7.05
N LYS A 128 11.34 -8.45 7.19
CA LYS A 128 11.97 -8.72 8.50
C LYS A 128 11.83 -7.55 9.48
N GLN A 129 11.98 -6.31 9.04
CA GLN A 129 11.76 -5.13 9.89
C GLN A 129 10.28 -5.01 10.31
N GLY A 130 9.34 -5.18 9.39
CA GLY A 130 7.90 -5.14 9.70
C GLY A 130 7.45 -6.22 10.67
N ASP A 131 7.98 -7.44 10.54
CA ASP A 131 7.66 -8.57 11.43
C ASP A 131 8.27 -8.40 12.83
N ALA A 132 9.50 -7.87 12.92
CA ALA A 132 10.15 -7.58 14.20
C ALA A 132 9.43 -6.45 14.96
N GLU A 133 9.05 -5.38 14.26
CA GLU A 133 8.30 -4.26 14.84
C GLU A 133 6.89 -4.70 15.30
N ARG A 134 6.19 -5.50 14.49
CA ARG A 134 4.87 -6.05 14.85
C ARG A 134 4.95 -6.97 16.07
N ARG A 135 6.02 -7.78 16.18
CA ARG A 135 6.27 -8.64 17.35
C ARG A 135 6.59 -7.83 18.60
N ALA A 136 7.42 -6.80 18.49
CA ALA A 136 7.74 -5.90 19.59
C ALA A 136 6.49 -5.17 20.10
N HIS A 137 5.65 -4.66 19.19
CA HIS A 137 4.39 -3.98 19.53
C HIS A 137 3.41 -4.91 20.25
N MET A 138 3.25 -6.15 19.77
CA MET A 138 2.42 -7.18 20.45
C MET A 138 2.90 -7.45 21.88
N LYS A 139 4.22 -7.54 22.09
CA LYS A 139 4.82 -7.83 23.41
C LYS A 139 4.63 -6.68 24.40
N MET A 140 4.77 -5.43 23.94
CA MET A 140 4.53 -4.23 24.77
C MET A 140 3.05 -4.08 25.14
N SER A 141 2.13 -4.39 24.23
CA SER A 141 0.68 -4.36 24.50
C SER A 141 0.26 -5.39 25.55
N GLN A 142 0.88 -6.58 25.56
CA GLN A 142 0.63 -7.60 26.60
C GLN A 142 1.13 -7.16 27.99
N LEU A 143 2.29 -6.50 28.06
CA LEU A 143 2.83 -5.95 29.31
C LEU A 143 1.98 -4.81 29.90
N HIS A 144 1.35 -4.00 29.04
CA HIS A 144 0.46 -2.92 29.51
C HIS A 144 -0.88 -3.48 30.02
N LYS A 145 -1.36 -4.61 29.49
CA LYS A 145 -2.57 -5.28 29.98
C LYS A 145 -2.37 -5.96 31.33
N SER A 146 -1.18 -6.48 31.63
CA SER A 146 -0.91 -7.08 32.94
C SER A 146 -0.77 -6.05 34.06
N LYS A 147 -0.26 -4.84 33.77
CA LYS A 147 -0.15 -3.76 34.78
C LYS A 147 -1.48 -3.12 35.20
N HIS A 148 -2.55 -3.29 34.43
CA HIS A 148 -3.88 -2.74 34.74
C HIS A 148 -4.80 -3.70 35.50
N LYS A 149 -4.30 -4.88 35.90
CA LYS A 149 -5.10 -5.88 36.63
C LYS A 149 -4.76 -5.98 38.13
N GLU A 150 -3.86 -5.14 38.63
CA GLU A 150 -3.41 -5.11 40.04
C GLU A 150 -3.64 -3.74 40.72
N GLY A 151 -4.69 -3.01 40.32
CA GLY A 151 -5.14 -1.77 40.97
C GLY A 151 -6.62 -1.81 41.26
#